data_AF-A0A522ZZ96-F1
#
_entry.id   AF-A0A522ZZ96-F1
#
_cell.length_a   1.000
_cell.length_b   1.000
_cell.length_c   1.000
_cell.angle_alpha   90.00
_cell.angle_beta   90.00
_cell.angle_gamma   90.00
#
_symmetry.space_group_name_H-M   'P 1'
#
loop_
_entity.id
_entity.type
_entity.pdbx_description
1 polymer ?
#
loop_
_entity_poly.entity_id
_entity_poly.type
_entity_poly.pdbx_seq_one_letter_code
_entity_poly.pdbx_strand_id
1 'polypeptide(L)'
;MKQKMVMSALVAMSMVFAGAALAQGGYSPEQIQQMQHSHDRHDRHGERGAGPDHNFYRGDRLSAEYRNRQYVVDHWRAHHLSAPPRGYHWVQVGADYALVAVATGIIAQVLLSH
;
A
#
# COMPACT_ATOMS: atom_id res chain seq x y z
N MET A 1 -29.21 2.78 -30.62
CA MET A 1 -28.23 2.75 -31.73
C MET A 1 -26.90 3.26 -31.19
N LYS A 2 -26.09 2.43 -30.53
CA LYS A 2 -24.80 1.89 -31.02
C LYS A 2 -23.92 2.94 -31.74
N GLN A 3 -23.22 3.78 -30.98
CA GLN A 3 -22.12 4.58 -31.51
C GLN A 3 -20.81 3.79 -31.42
N LYS A 4 -20.18 3.61 -32.57
CA LYS A 4 -18.90 2.95 -32.78
C LYS A 4 -17.84 4.07 -32.83
N MET A 5 -16.91 4.11 -31.88
CA MET A 5 -15.73 4.97 -31.98
C MET A 5 -14.61 4.18 -32.64
N VAL A 6 -14.26 4.61 -33.84
CA VAL A 6 -13.10 4.15 -34.62
C VAL A 6 -11.87 4.77 -33.95
N MET A 7 -10.99 3.94 -33.37
CA MET A 7 -9.70 4.38 -32.85
C MET A 7 -8.70 4.44 -33.99
N SER A 8 -8.36 5.65 -34.43
CA SER A 8 -7.16 5.92 -35.21
C SER A 8 -6.55 7.21 -34.67
N ALA A 9 -5.48 7.08 -33.88
CA ALA A 9 -4.56 8.17 -33.64
C ALA A 9 -3.14 7.59 -33.76
N LEU A 10 -2.49 7.98 -34.86
CA LEU A 10 -1.06 7.85 -35.12
C LEU A 10 -0.28 8.27 -33.86
N VAL A 11 0.44 7.35 -33.24
CA VAL A 11 1.52 7.74 -32.33
C VAL A 11 2.69 8.15 -33.22
N ALA A 12 2.89 9.46 -33.31
CA ALA A 12 3.97 10.06 -34.05
C ALA A 12 5.32 9.52 -33.55
N MET A 13 6.10 9.06 -34.51
CA MET A 13 7.52 8.78 -34.43
C MET A 13 8.25 10.02 -33.89
N SER A 14 8.78 9.96 -32.67
CA SER A 14 9.78 10.90 -32.19
C SER A 14 11.09 10.15 -31.93
N MET A 15 11.90 10.04 -32.98
CA MET A 15 13.33 9.84 -32.80
C MET A 15 13.87 11.07 -32.10
N VAL A 16 14.12 10.97 -30.79
CA VAL A 16 14.84 12.02 -30.07
C VAL A 16 16.31 11.92 -30.46
N PHE A 17 16.71 12.91 -31.25
CA PHE A 17 18.08 13.19 -31.66
C PHE A 17 18.86 13.64 -30.41
N ALA A 18 19.64 12.75 -29.80
CA ALA A 18 20.48 13.10 -28.66
C ALA A 18 21.79 13.74 -29.15
N GLY A 19 21.81 15.08 -29.15
CA GLY A 19 23.04 15.86 -29.32
C GLY A 19 24.02 15.58 -28.17
N ALA A 20 25.26 15.29 -28.52
CA ALA A 20 26.35 15.14 -27.57
C ALA A 20 26.64 16.49 -26.91
N ALA A 21 26.33 16.61 -25.62
CA ALA A 21 26.84 17.66 -24.75
C ALA A 21 27.43 17.00 -23.51
N LEU A 22 28.73 17.23 -23.34
CA LEU A 22 29.58 16.70 -22.29
C LEU A 22 29.08 17.19 -20.91
N ALA A 23 28.39 16.34 -20.17
CA ALA A 23 28.32 16.41 -18.71
C ALA A 23 27.80 15.06 -18.19
N GLN A 24 28.69 14.30 -17.55
CA GLN A 24 28.38 13.05 -16.89
C GLN A 24 27.46 13.35 -15.70
N GLY A 25 26.19 13.01 -15.84
CA GLY A 25 25.19 13.13 -14.80
C GLY A 25 24.05 12.19 -15.11
N GLY A 26 24.38 10.91 -15.27
CA GLY A 26 23.41 9.85 -15.51
C GLY A 26 22.50 9.70 -14.29
N TYR A 27 21.38 10.42 -14.28
CA TYR A 27 20.30 10.16 -13.34
C TYR A 27 19.70 8.79 -13.70
N SER A 28 20.10 7.78 -12.93
CA SER A 28 19.54 6.43 -13.03
C SER A 28 18.07 6.44 -12.58
N PRO A 29 17.13 5.86 -13.34
CA PRO A 29 15.71 5.84 -12.97
C PRO A 29 15.43 5.10 -11.65
N GLU A 30 16.34 4.25 -11.17
CA GLU A 30 16.23 3.60 -9.85
C GLU A 30 16.27 4.59 -8.67
N GLN A 31 17.01 5.69 -8.76
CA GLN A 31 17.09 6.68 -7.66
C GLN A 31 15.79 7.48 -7.52
N ILE A 32 15.08 7.72 -8.64
CA ILE A 32 13.80 8.45 -8.62
C ILE A 32 12.73 7.62 -7.90
N GLN A 33 12.74 6.29 -8.08
CA GLN A 33 11.80 5.38 -7.42
C GLN A 33 11.99 5.35 -5.89
N GLN A 34 13.24 5.46 -5.42
CA GLN A 34 13.59 5.50 -3.99
C GLN A 34 13.22 6.84 -3.35
N MET A 35 13.34 7.94 -4.09
CA MET A 35 12.95 9.26 -3.61
C MET A 35 11.44 9.35 -3.39
N GLN A 36 10.62 8.76 -4.27
CA GLN A 36 9.16 8.76 -4.11
C GLN A 36 8.67 7.99 -2.88
N HIS A 37 9.27 6.84 -2.53
CA HIS A 37 8.92 6.10 -1.31
C HIS A 37 9.31 6.80 -0.01
N SER A 38 10.22 7.77 -0.06
CA SER A 38 10.65 8.50 1.13
C SER A 38 9.61 9.54 1.56
N HIS A 39 8.82 10.09 0.64
CA HIS A 39 7.87 11.16 0.99
C HIS A 39 6.67 10.65 1.80
N ASP A 40 6.15 9.45 1.51
CA ASP A 40 5.02 8.86 2.25
C ASP A 40 5.36 8.45 3.70
N ARG A 41 6.65 8.28 4.03
CA ARG A 41 7.09 7.97 5.40
C ARG A 41 7.16 9.21 6.29
N HIS A 42 7.39 10.39 5.73
CA HIS A 42 7.56 11.61 6.51
C HIS A 42 6.25 12.05 7.19
N ASP A 43 5.09 11.69 6.62
CA ASP A 43 3.78 12.00 7.21
C ASP A 43 3.40 11.05 8.38
N ARG A 44 4.12 9.94 8.55
CA ARG A 44 3.83 8.92 9.59
C ARG A 44 4.66 9.12 10.86
N HIS A 45 5.45 10.18 10.94
CA HIS A 45 6.52 10.35 11.93
C HIS A 45 6.06 10.46 13.40
N GLY A 46 4.74 10.41 13.67
CA GLY A 46 4.16 10.38 15.03
C GLY A 46 3.25 9.18 15.32
N GLU A 47 2.97 8.31 14.35
CA GLU A 47 2.04 7.19 14.53
C GLU A 47 2.82 5.86 14.70
N ARG A 48 2.62 5.17 15.83
CA ARG A 48 3.12 3.80 16.01
C ARG A 48 2.32 2.85 15.11
N GLY A 49 3.01 2.10 14.26
CA GLY A 49 2.38 1.03 13.48
C GLY A 49 2.04 -0.18 14.36
N ALA A 50 1.18 -1.07 13.84
CA ALA A 50 0.82 -2.31 14.51
C ALA A 50 1.96 -3.33 14.45
N GLY A 51 1.92 -4.30 15.36
CA GLY A 51 2.73 -5.50 15.30
C GLY A 51 4.04 -5.40 16.07
N PRO A 52 4.81 -6.50 16.15
CA PRO A 52 6.03 -6.56 16.94
C PRO A 52 7.07 -5.51 16.55
N ASP A 53 7.17 -5.24 15.24
CA ASP A 53 8.15 -4.31 14.66
C ASP A 53 7.54 -2.92 14.38
N HIS A 54 6.28 -2.70 14.75
CA HIS A 54 5.53 -1.45 14.49
C HIS A 54 5.54 -0.98 13.04
N ASN A 55 5.62 -1.91 12.09
CA ASN A 55 5.82 -1.64 10.67
C ASN A 55 4.53 -1.70 9.84
N PHE A 56 3.39 -2.00 10.46
CA PHE A 56 2.10 -2.06 9.79
C PHE A 56 1.31 -0.77 9.98
N TYR A 57 1.10 -0.03 8.90
CA TYR A 57 0.39 1.24 8.91
C TYR A 57 -0.89 1.18 8.08
N ARG A 58 -1.79 2.14 8.31
CA ARG A 58 -2.95 2.36 7.45
C ARG A 58 -2.50 2.63 6.01
N GLY A 59 -3.20 2.03 5.05
CA GLY A 59 -2.92 2.14 3.62
C GLY A 59 -1.88 1.13 3.13
N ASP A 60 -1.05 0.59 4.02
CA ASP A 60 -0.11 -0.45 3.65
C ASP A 60 -0.80 -1.80 3.45
N ARG A 61 -0.09 -2.68 2.76
CA ARG A 61 -0.52 -4.05 2.57
C ARG A 61 0.05 -4.91 3.70
N LEU A 62 -0.83 -5.60 4.43
CA LEU A 62 -0.44 -6.53 5.48
C LEU A 62 0.44 -7.64 4.89
N SER A 63 1.53 -8.03 5.57
CA SER A 63 2.39 -9.13 5.11
C SER A 63 1.59 -10.42 4.91
N ALA A 64 1.95 -11.23 3.91
CA ALA A 64 1.18 -12.41 3.53
C ALA A 64 1.08 -13.45 4.67
N GLU A 65 2.08 -13.50 5.54
CA GLU A 65 2.13 -14.36 6.72
C GLU A 65 0.93 -14.12 7.67
N TYR A 66 0.59 -12.85 7.92
CA TYR A 66 -0.48 -12.44 8.82
C TYR A 66 -1.87 -12.53 8.16
N ARG A 67 -1.96 -12.80 6.85
CA ARG A 67 -3.26 -12.97 6.17
C ARG A 67 -3.82 -14.39 6.29
N ASN A 68 -3.10 -15.29 6.95
CA ASN A 68 -3.59 -16.64 7.20
C ASN A 68 -4.72 -16.63 8.24
N ARG A 69 -5.66 -17.59 8.13
CA ARG A 69 -6.85 -17.69 8.99
C ARG A 69 -6.52 -17.74 10.48
N GLN A 70 -5.36 -18.27 10.87
CA GLN A 70 -4.93 -18.32 12.27
C GLN A 70 -4.78 -16.94 12.92
N TYR A 71 -4.54 -15.89 12.13
CA TYR A 71 -4.43 -14.52 12.63
C TYR A 71 -5.74 -13.74 12.48
N VAL A 72 -6.72 -14.28 11.77
CA VAL A 72 -8.02 -13.64 11.59
C VAL A 72 -8.82 -13.76 12.88
N VAL A 73 -9.25 -12.61 13.40
CA VAL A 73 -10.03 -12.51 14.63
C VAL A 73 -11.52 -12.52 14.27
N ASP A 74 -12.12 -13.70 14.29
CA ASP A 74 -13.56 -13.87 14.06
C ASP A 74 -14.39 -13.36 15.25
N HIS A 75 -13.91 -13.60 16.48
CA HIS A 75 -14.59 -13.24 17.73
C HIS A 75 -14.27 -11.81 18.19
N TRP A 76 -14.38 -10.83 17.28
CA TRP A 76 -14.04 -9.42 17.54
C TRP A 76 -14.66 -8.83 18.82
N ARG A 77 -15.85 -9.29 19.22
CA ARG A 77 -16.53 -8.86 20.46
C ARG A 77 -15.74 -9.19 21.72
N ALA A 78 -15.13 -10.36 21.76
CA ALA A 78 -14.33 -10.79 22.91
C ALA A 78 -13.05 -9.95 23.07
N HIS A 79 -12.60 -9.33 21.99
CA HIS A 79 -11.43 -8.45 21.97
C HIS A 79 -11.79 -6.96 22.07
N HIS A 80 -13.06 -6.64 22.36
CA HIS A 80 -13.56 -5.27 22.49
C HIS A 80 -13.36 -4.43 21.22
N LEU A 81 -13.26 -5.10 20.06
CA LEU A 81 -13.13 -4.45 18.77
C LEU A 81 -14.52 -4.06 18.24
N SER A 82 -14.56 -3.10 17.32
CA SER A 82 -15.78 -2.79 16.57
C SER A 82 -16.08 -3.91 15.57
N ALA A 83 -17.35 -4.10 15.22
CA ALA A 83 -17.73 -5.04 14.17
C ALA A 83 -17.01 -4.70 12.85
N PRO A 84 -16.32 -5.66 12.21
CA PRO A 84 -15.65 -5.40 10.95
C PRO A 84 -16.70 -5.11 9.85
N PRO A 85 -16.52 -4.05 9.05
CA PRO A 85 -17.37 -3.81 7.89
C PRO A 85 -17.31 -4.98 6.89
N ARG A 86 -18.33 -5.10 6.02
CA ARG A 86 -18.33 -6.14 4.99
C ARG A 86 -17.09 -6.03 4.09
N GLY A 87 -16.47 -7.17 3.81
CA GLY A 87 -15.24 -7.23 3.02
C GLY A 87 -13.97 -6.91 3.80
N TYR A 88 -14.07 -6.74 5.12
CA TYR A 88 -12.94 -6.57 6.03
C TYR A 88 -12.95 -7.64 7.12
N HIS A 89 -11.79 -7.88 7.70
CA HIS A 89 -11.63 -8.69 8.89
C HIS A 89 -10.61 -8.06 9.84
N TRP A 90 -10.71 -8.39 11.12
CA TRP A 90 -9.65 -8.07 12.06
C TRP A 90 -8.56 -9.13 11.96
N VAL A 91 -7.32 -8.68 11.99
CA VAL A 91 -6.14 -9.54 12.05
C VAL A 91 -5.36 -9.16 13.30
N GLN A 92 -5.02 -10.15 14.11
CA GLN A 92 -4.13 -9.98 15.25
C GLN A 92 -2.68 -10.01 14.76
N VAL A 93 -1.93 -8.97 15.12
CA VAL A 93 -0.52 -8.82 14.75
C VAL A 93 0.25 -8.52 16.02
N GLY A 94 0.87 -9.55 16.59
CA GLY A 94 1.46 -9.46 17.93
C GLY A 94 0.40 -9.16 19.00
N ALA A 95 0.59 -8.06 19.73
CA ALA A 95 -0.38 -7.56 20.71
C ALA A 95 -1.46 -6.65 20.09
N ASP A 96 -1.24 -6.16 18.87
CA ASP A 96 -2.09 -5.16 18.23
C ASP A 96 -3.10 -5.80 17.25
N TYR A 97 -4.06 -5.02 16.76
CA TYR A 97 -5.05 -5.45 15.79
C TYR A 97 -5.07 -4.55 14.56
N ALA A 98 -5.18 -5.16 13.38
CA ALA A 98 -5.30 -4.46 12.11
C ALA A 98 -6.61 -4.83 11.42
N LEU A 99 -7.36 -3.84 10.95
CA LEU A 99 -8.53 -4.05 10.10
C LEU A 99 -8.06 -4.14 8.66
N VAL A 100 -8.30 -5.26 8.01
CA VAL A 100 -7.71 -5.57 6.69
C VAL A 100 -8.79 -5.93 5.68
N ALA A 101 -8.66 -5.39 4.47
CA ALA A 101 -9.54 -5.72 3.35
C ALA A 101 -9.28 -7.15 2.88
N VAL A 102 -10.30 -8.00 2.86
CA VAL A 102 -10.19 -9.43 2.51
C VAL A 102 -9.68 -9.63 1.09
N ALA A 103 -10.09 -8.77 0.15
CA ALA A 103 -9.73 -8.90 -1.26
C ALA A 103 -8.27 -8.50 -1.56
N THR A 104 -7.75 -7.48 -0.87
CA THR A 104 -6.47 -6.84 -1.24
C THR A 104 -5.38 -7.01 -0.20
N GLY A 105 -5.75 -7.30 1.05
CA GLY A 105 -4.82 -7.29 2.19
C GLY A 105 -4.42 -5.89 2.64
N ILE A 106 -5.11 -4.84 2.19
CA ILE A 106 -4.81 -3.45 2.59
C ILE A 106 -5.34 -3.18 4.00
N ILE A 107 -4.52 -2.57 4.83
CA ILE A 107 -4.84 -2.16 6.20
C ILE A 107 -5.68 -0.89 6.14
N ALA A 108 -6.95 -1.01 6.50
CA ALA A 108 -7.86 0.12 6.60
C ALA A 108 -7.68 0.89 7.92
N GLN A 109 -7.32 0.20 9.00
CA GLN A 109 -7.15 0.78 10.32
C GLN A 109 -6.22 -0.08 11.18
N VAL A 110 -5.53 0.56 12.12
CA VAL A 110 -4.74 -0.09 13.17
C VAL A 110 -5.34 0.28 14.53
N LEU A 111 -5.38 -0.67 15.44
CA LEU A 111 -5.74 -0.50 16.84
C LEU A 111 -4.60 -1.05 17.70
N LEU A 112 -3.95 -0.14 18.42
CA LEU A 112 -2.81 -0.45 19.28
C LEU A 112 -3.33 -0.92 20.64
N SER A 113 -2.78 -2.04 21.12
CA SER A 113 -3.03 -2.49 22.48
C SER A 113 -1.95 -1.90 23.40
N HIS A 114 -2.37 -1.32 24.51
CA HIS A 114 -1.52 -0.64 25.49
C HIS A 114 -1.29 -1.49 26.74
#